data_AF-G7PSA2-F1
#
_entry.id   AF-G7PSA2-F1
#
_cell.length_a   1.000
_cell.length_b   1.000
_cell.length_c   1.000
_cell.angle_alpha   90.00
_cell.angle_beta   90.00
_cell.angle_gamma   90.00
#
_symmetry.space_group_name_H-M   'P 1'
#
loop_
_entity.id
_entity.type
_entity.pdbx_description
1 polymer ?
#
loop_
_entity_poly.entity_id
_entity_poly.type
_entity_poly.pdbx_seq_one_letter_code
_entity_poly.pdbx_strand_id
1 'polypeptide(L)'
;MMGVLKTTGLVGLAVCESPQERLRKLYTKIFYVLEQIPKNAAYRKYTEQITNEKLAMVKAEPDVKKSEDQLQGGQIEEVILQAENELSLARKMMQWKRWE
;
A
#
# COMPACT_ATOMS: atom_id res chain seq x y z
N MET A 1 4.00 25.16 8.93
CA MET A 1 5.25 24.38 8.88
C MET A 1 4.90 22.93 9.21
N MET A 2 4.66 22.11 8.19
CA MET A 2 4.36 20.68 8.37
C MET A 2 5.65 20.01 8.83
N GLY A 3 5.63 19.36 9.99
CA GLY A 3 6.81 18.73 10.59
C GLY A 3 7.25 17.53 9.76
N VAL A 4 8.10 17.78 8.76
CA VAL A 4 8.80 16.73 8.02
C VAL A 4 9.68 15.97 9.01
N LEU A 5 9.45 14.67 9.15
CA LEU A 5 10.35 13.80 9.89
C LEU A 5 11.73 13.87 9.23
N LYS A 6 12.77 14.26 9.98
CA LYS A 6 14.13 14.41 9.42
C LYS A 6 14.73 13.07 9.02
N THR A 7 14.32 11.98 9.68
CA THR A 7 14.71 10.60 9.41
C THR A 7 13.58 9.67 9.89
N THR A 8 13.43 8.51 9.26
CA THR A 8 12.56 7.40 9.70
C THR A 8 13.13 6.66 10.91
N GLY A 9 14.41 6.85 11.23
CA GLY A 9 15.10 6.10 12.29
C GLY A 9 15.36 4.62 11.94
N LEU A 10 14.94 4.18 10.75
CA LEU A 10 15.16 2.84 10.21
C LEU A 10 16.23 2.90 9.11
N VAL A 11 17.24 2.04 9.20
CA VAL A 11 18.30 1.97 8.19
C VAL A 11 17.71 1.48 6.86
N GLY A 12 18.00 2.20 5.77
CA GLY A 12 17.55 1.85 4.42
C GLY A 12 16.13 2.30 4.06
N LEU A 13 15.40 2.95 4.97
CA LEU A 13 14.07 3.49 4.69
C LEU A 13 14.13 5.02 4.57
N ALA A 14 14.11 5.53 3.34
CA ALA A 14 14.14 6.98 3.09
C ALA A 14 12.77 7.61 3.35
N VAL A 15 12.77 8.80 3.96
CA VAL A 15 11.57 9.61 4.18
C VAL A 15 10.96 9.98 2.83
N CYS A 16 9.64 9.85 2.71
CA CYS A 16 8.93 10.24 1.50
C CYS A 16 8.27 11.60 1.70
N GLU A 17 8.55 12.57 0.81
CA GLU A 17 7.98 13.92 0.91
C GLU A 17 6.46 13.95 0.67
N SER A 18 5.95 13.07 -0.19
CA SER A 18 4.52 12.98 -0.55
C SER A 18 3.99 11.53 -0.45
N PRO A 19 3.88 10.98 0.77
CA PRO A 19 3.57 9.57 0.97
C PRO A 19 2.18 9.19 0.44
N GLN A 20 1.19 10.08 0.56
CA GLN A 20 -0.17 9.84 0.09
C GLN A 20 -0.28 9.71 -1.43
N GLU A 21 0.39 10.59 -2.19
CA GLU A 21 0.40 10.50 -3.64
C GLU A 21 1.08 9.21 -4.11
N ARG A 22 2.18 8.83 -3.45
CA ARG A 22 2.89 7.59 -3.75
C ARG A 22 2.04 6.36 -3.44
N LEU A 23 1.39 6.31 -2.28
CA LEU A 23 0.45 5.24 -1.92
C LEU A 23 -0.70 5.14 -2.92
N ARG A 24 -1.31 6.27 -3.30
CA ARG A 24 -2.37 6.29 -4.31
C ARG A 24 -1.89 5.70 -5.64
N LYS A 25 -0.71 6.10 -6.13
CA LYS A 25 -0.11 5.56 -7.36
C LYS A 25 0.16 4.05 -7.25
N LEU A 26 0.63 3.58 -6.10
CA LEU A 26 0.89 2.15 -5.87
C LEU A 26 -0.40 1.33 -5.84
N TYR A 27 -1.42 1.78 -5.10
CA TYR A 27 -2.70 1.09 -5.04
C TYR A 27 -3.39 1.02 -6.41
N THR A 28 -3.37 2.09 -7.21
CA THR A 28 -3.89 2.05 -8.59
C THR A 28 -3.17 1.00 -9.43
N LYS A 29 -1.83 0.88 -9.30
CA LYS A 29 -1.06 -0.15 -10.01
C LYS A 29 -1.41 -1.56 -9.53
N ILE A 30 -1.63 -1.75 -8.22
CA ILE A 30 -2.06 -3.04 -7.66
C ILE A 30 -3.41 -3.43 -8.24
N PHE A 31 -4.40 -2.52 -8.25
CA PHE A 31 -5.72 -2.78 -8.85
C PHE A 31 -5.61 -3.21 -10.31
N TYR A 32 -4.78 -2.52 -11.12
CA TYR A 32 -4.57 -2.90 -12.52
C TYR A 32 -3.99 -4.32 -12.69
N VAL A 33 -3.16 -4.79 -11.77
CA VAL A 33 -2.65 -6.18 -11.79
C VAL A 33 -3.74 -7.15 -11.33
N LEU A 34 -4.49 -6.81 -10.28
CA LEU A 34 -5.59 -7.63 -9.76
C LEU A 34 -6.73 -7.80 -10.76
N GLU A 35 -6.98 -6.82 -11.64
CA GLU A 35 -7.99 -6.93 -12.70
C GLU A 35 -7.72 -8.11 -13.65
N GLN A 36 -6.46 -8.46 -13.86
CA GLN A 36 -6.03 -9.56 -14.73
C GLN A 36 -6.13 -10.94 -14.04
N ILE A 37 -6.34 -10.97 -12.71
CA ILE A 37 -6.57 -12.20 -11.93
C ILE A 37 -8.07 -12.50 -11.95
N PRO A 38 -8.52 -13.76 -12.11
CA PRO A 38 -9.95 -14.06 -12.15
C PRO A 38 -10.63 -13.76 -10.79
N LYS A 39 -11.90 -13.31 -10.84
CA LYS A 39 -12.69 -12.89 -9.66
C LYS A 39 -12.97 -14.01 -8.66
N ASN A 40 -12.86 -15.26 -9.07
CA ASN A 40 -13.02 -16.43 -8.21
C ASN A 40 -11.79 -16.67 -7.31
N ALA A 41 -10.63 -16.10 -7.65
CA ALA A 41 -9.42 -16.28 -6.86
C ALA A 41 -9.58 -15.63 -5.48
N ALA A 42 -9.39 -16.43 -4.43
CA ALA A 42 -9.44 -15.96 -3.05
C ALA A 42 -8.46 -14.81 -2.81
N TYR A 43 -7.25 -14.91 -3.39
CA TYR A 43 -6.23 -13.85 -3.32
C TYR A 43 -6.78 -12.52 -3.80
N ARG A 44 -7.39 -12.46 -4.99
CA ARG A 44 -7.96 -11.21 -5.54
C ARG A 44 -8.99 -10.60 -4.59
N LYS A 45 -9.93 -11.39 -4.09
CA LYS A 45 -11.01 -10.91 -3.20
C LYS A 45 -10.45 -10.27 -1.93
N TYR A 46 -9.52 -10.94 -1.25
CA TYR A 46 -8.94 -10.42 -0.02
C TYR A 46 -8.03 -9.23 -0.26
N THR A 47 -7.20 -9.27 -1.31
CA THR A 47 -6.30 -8.15 -1.62
C THR A 47 -7.08 -6.90 -2.05
N GLU A 48 -8.16 -7.04 -2.82
CA GLU A 48 -9.05 -5.90 -3.17
C GLU A 48 -9.71 -5.31 -1.92
N GLN A 49 -10.18 -6.14 -0.99
CA GLN A 49 -10.78 -5.66 0.26
C GLN A 49 -9.77 -4.88 1.10
N ILE A 50 -8.61 -5.46 1.39
CA ILE A 50 -7.56 -4.83 2.21
C ILE A 50 -7.06 -3.54 1.55
N THR A 51 -6.89 -3.55 0.23
CA THR A 51 -6.42 -2.37 -0.52
C THR A 51 -7.45 -1.24 -0.47
N ASN A 52 -8.74 -1.56 -0.61
CA ASN A 52 -9.80 -0.55 -0.49
C ASN A 52 -9.92 0.03 0.92
N GLU A 53 -9.84 -0.82 1.95
CA GLU A 53 -9.85 -0.38 3.36
C GLU A 53 -8.68 0.58 3.64
N LYS A 54 -7.45 0.20 3.27
CA LYS A 54 -6.27 1.05 3.44
C LYS A 54 -6.38 2.34 2.63
N LEU A 55 -6.86 2.28 1.39
CA LEU A 55 -7.07 3.47 0.56
C LEU A 55 -8.13 4.40 1.16
N ALA A 56 -9.20 3.87 1.76
CA ALA A 56 -10.22 4.65 2.43
C ALA A 56 -9.66 5.37 3.67
N MET A 57 -8.85 4.68 4.49
CA MET A 57 -8.17 5.29 5.64
C MET A 57 -7.23 6.42 5.21
N VAL A 58 -6.40 6.19 4.19
CA VAL A 58 -5.47 7.20 3.64
C VAL A 58 -6.21 8.40 3.02
N LYS A 59 -7.44 8.20 2.53
CA LYS A 59 -8.28 9.29 2.01
C LYS A 59 -9.03 10.05 3.10
N ALA A 60 -9.39 9.38 4.19
CA ALA A 60 -10.11 9.99 5.30
C ALA A 60 -9.24 11.04 5.99
N GLU A 61 -7.96 10.71 6.21
CA GLU A 61 -7.08 11.55 7.00
C GLU A 61 -5.96 12.17 6.16
N PRO A 62 -5.99 13.50 5.92
CA PRO A 62 -4.97 14.18 5.15
C PRO A 62 -3.66 14.38 5.93
N ASP A 63 -3.68 14.21 7.25
CA ASP A 63 -2.48 14.33 8.11
C ASP A 63 -1.76 12.98 8.22
N VAL A 64 -0.45 12.99 7.96
CA VAL A 64 0.41 11.80 7.98
C VAL A 64 0.42 11.17 9.37
N LYS A 65 0.55 11.97 10.43
CA LYS A 65 0.66 11.44 11.80
C LYS A 65 -0.60 10.73 12.27
N LYS A 66 -1.76 11.33 11.96
CA LYS A 66 -3.05 10.72 12.29
C LYS A 66 -3.35 9.49 11.44
N SER A 67 -2.90 9.50 10.17
CA SER A 67 -2.98 8.33 9.30
C SER A 67 -2.15 7.17 9.85
N GLU A 68 -0.96 7.42 10.39
CA GLU A 68 -0.12 6.40 11.03
C GLU A 68 -0.80 5.75 12.24
N ASP A 69 -1.38 6.57 13.13
CA ASP A 69 -2.13 6.09 14.29
C ASP A 69 -3.33 5.23 13.88
N GLN A 70 -4.03 5.61 12.81
CA GLN A 70 -5.20 4.89 12.33
C GLN A 70 -4.85 3.60 11.57
N LEU A 71 -3.74 3.59 10.81
CA LEU A 71 -3.32 2.41 10.06
C LEU A 71 -2.74 1.31 10.95
N GLN A 72 -2.36 1.62 12.20
CA GLN A 72 -1.69 0.68 13.13
C GLN A 72 -0.49 -0.06 12.49
N GLY A 73 0.12 0.55 11.48
CA GLY A 73 1.05 -0.09 10.55
C GLY A 73 2.50 0.35 10.70
N GLY A 74 2.83 1.05 11.80
CA GLY A 74 4.12 1.71 11.97
C GLY A 74 4.17 3.04 11.22
N GLN A 75 5.33 3.34 10.63
CA GLN A 75 5.52 4.57 9.85
C GLN A 75 4.88 4.47 8.47
N ILE A 76 4.47 5.61 7.91
CA ILE A 76 3.85 5.65 6.59
C ILE A 76 4.79 5.10 5.48
N GLU A 77 6.10 5.24 5.66
CA GLU A 77 7.12 4.67 4.78
C GLU A 77 7.12 3.14 4.78
N GLU A 78 6.88 2.49 5.93
CA GLU A 78 6.77 1.04 6.00
C GLU A 78 5.54 0.54 5.25
N VAL A 79 4.44 1.30 5.32
CA VAL A 79 3.21 1.02 4.56
C VAL A 79 3.46 1.16 3.06
N ILE A 80 4.25 2.15 2.63
CA ILE A 80 4.66 2.29 1.22
C ILE A 80 5.47 1.07 0.78
N LEU A 81 6.46 0.65 1.57
CA LEU A 81 7.26 -0.52 1.28
C LEU A 81 6.41 -1.79 1.21
N GLN A 82 5.44 -1.94 2.11
CA GLN A 82 4.47 -3.03 2.08
C GLN A 82 3.66 -3.02 0.78
N ALA A 83 3.20 -1.87 0.32
CA ALA A 83 2.47 -1.75 -0.94
C ALA A 83 3.36 -2.08 -2.17
N GLU A 84 4.64 -1.72 -2.15
CA GLU A 84 5.58 -2.12 -3.22
C GLU A 84 5.82 -3.63 -3.26
N ASN A 85 5.96 -4.25 -2.08
CA ASN A 85 6.07 -5.69 -1.95
C ASN A 85 4.79 -6.39 -2.43
N GLU A 86 3.62 -5.87 -2.09
CA GLU A 86 2.34 -6.40 -2.56
C GLU A 86 2.20 -6.30 -4.09
N LEU A 87 2.63 -5.19 -4.69
CA LEU A 87 2.66 -5.06 -6.15
C LEU A 87 3.58 -6.09 -6.82
N SER A 88 4.75 -6.34 -6.23
CA SER A 88 5.68 -7.37 -6.69
C SER A 88 5.07 -8.77 -6.53
N LEU A 89 4.40 -9.03 -5.40
CA LEU A 89 3.70 -10.28 -5.14
C LEU A 89 2.56 -10.50 -6.13
N ALA A 90 1.71 -9.51 -6.38
CA ALA A 90 0.60 -9.59 -7.32
C ALA A 90 1.09 -9.97 -8.74
N ARG A 91 2.22 -9.39 -9.18
CA ARG A 91 2.86 -9.76 -10.46
C ARG A 91 3.37 -11.21 -10.48
N LYS A 92 3.96 -11.68 -9.39
CA LYS A 92 4.40 -13.09 -9.26
C LYS A 92 3.22 -14.03 -9.20
N MET A 93 2.15 -13.66 -8.50
CA MET A 93 0.90 -14.43 -8.43
C MET A 93 0.29 -14.61 -9.83
N MET A 94 0.40 -13.59 -10.69
CA MET A 94 0.03 -13.69 -12.11
C MET A 94 0.79 -14.79 -12.86
N GLN A 95 2.09 -14.93 -12.62
CA GLN A 95 2.89 -15.98 -13.23
C GLN A 95 2.60 -17.36 -12.64
N TRP A 96 2.41 -17.43 -11.32
CA TRP A 96 2.22 -18.70 -10.63
C TRP A 96 0.82 -19.28 -10.76
N LYS A 97 -0.19 -18.48 -11.11
CA LYS A 97 -1.58 -18.90 -11.28
C LYS A 97 -2.08 -19.83 -10.17
N ARG A 98 -1.76 -19.55 -8.90
CA ARG A 98 -2.09 -20.42 -7.76
C ARG A 98 -3.58 -20.53 -7.42
N TRP A 99 -4.43 -20.10 -8.34
CA TRP A 99 -5.90 -20.17 -8.29
C TRP A 99 -6.47 -21.18 -9.30
N GLU A 100 -5.63 -21.76 -10.16
CA GLU A 100 -5.90 -23.03 -10.86
C GLU A 100 -5.66 -24.20 -9.89
#